data_AF-P25681-F1
#
_entry.id   AF-P25681-F1
#
_cell.length_a   1.000
_cell.length_b   1.000
_cell.length_c   1.000
_cell.angle_alpha   90.00
_cell.angle_beta   90.00
_cell.angle_gamma   90.00
#
_symmetry.space_group_name_H-M   'P 1'
#
loop_
_entity.id
_entity.type
_entity.pdbx_description
1 polymer ?
#
loop_
_entity_poly.entity_id
_entity_poly.type
_entity_poly.pdbx_seq_one_letter_code
_entity_poly.pdbx_strand_id
1 'polypeptide(L)' 'TICYSHTTTSRAILKDCGENSCYRKSRRHPPKMVLGRGCGCPPGDDYLEVKCCTSPDKCNY' A
#
# COMPACT_ATOMS: atom_id res chain seq x y z
N THR A 1 10.90 2.97 8.04
CA THR A 1 9.91 1.93 7.74
C THR A 1 10.13 1.43 6.32
N ILE A 2 10.46 0.15 6.17
CA ILE A 2 10.55 -0.51 4.86
C ILE A 2 9.15 -1.00 4.47
N CYS A 3 8.72 -0.71 3.24
CA CYS A 3 7.40 -1.06 2.73
C CYS A 3 7.51 -1.83 1.41
N TYR A 4 6.50 -2.63 1.08
CA TYR A 4 6.31 -3.06 -0.31
C TYR A 4 5.94 -1.86 -1.17
N SER A 5 6.47 -1.82 -2.39
CA SER A 5 6.22 -0.79 -3.37
C SER A 5 5.97 -1.46 -4.73
N HIS A 6 4.78 -1.25 -5.29
CA HIS A 6 4.45 -1.61 -6.67
C HIS A 6 3.15 -0.93 -7.09
N THR A 7 3.02 -0.73 -8.39
CA THR A 7 1.76 -0.48 -9.10
C THR A 7 1.10 -1.79 -9.55
N THR A 8 -0.14 -1.73 -10.01
CA THR A 8 -0.95 -2.86 -10.52
C THR A 8 -0.20 -3.85 -11.41
N THR A 9 0.69 -3.38 -12.29
CA THR A 9 1.37 -4.22 -13.29
C THR A 9 2.85 -4.47 -12.97
N SER A 10 3.37 -3.93 -11.88
CA SER A 10 4.78 -4.07 -11.51
C SER A 10 4.97 -5.10 -10.40
N ARG A 11 6.17 -5.70 -10.35
CA ARG A 11 6.54 -6.62 -9.27
C ARG A 11 6.61 -5.88 -7.94
N ALA A 12 6.14 -6.53 -6.88
CA ALA A 12 6.29 -6.05 -5.51
C ALA A 12 7.78 -6.02 -5.11
N ILE A 13 8.36 -4.83 -5.12
CA ILE A 13 9.72 -4.58 -4.60
C ILE A 13 9.64 -3.99 -3.19
N LEU A 14 10.76 -3.97 -2.47
CA LEU A 14 10.87 -3.28 -1.19
C LEU A 14 11.41 -1.87 -1.42
N LYS A 15 10.89 -0.90 -0.67
CA LYS A 15 11.32 0.50 -0.68
C LYS A 15 11.39 1.01 0.76
N ASP A 16 12.45 1.74 1.08
CA ASP A 16 12.54 2.46 2.35
C ASP A 16 11.70 3.75 2.28
N CYS A 17 10.78 3.91 3.21
CA CYS A 17 9.87 5.04 3.34
C CYS A 17 10.26 5.99 4.49
N GLY A 18 11.39 5.77 5.17
CA GLY A 18 11.86 6.63 6.26
C GLY A 18 10.89 6.65 7.43
N GLU A 19 10.59 7.85 7.97
CA GLU A 19 9.62 8.05 9.05
C GLU A 19 8.15 8.02 8.58
N ASN A 20 7.91 7.78 7.30
CA ASN A 20 6.57 7.80 6.72
C ASN A 20 5.88 6.42 6.83
N SER A 21 4.55 6.40 6.82
CA SER A 21 3.78 5.15 6.82
C SER A 21 3.92 4.37 5.51
N CYS A 22 3.53 3.10 5.51
CA CYS A 22 3.23 2.33 4.32
C CYS A 22 1.74 2.37 4.00
N TYR A 23 1.36 2.30 2.72
CA TYR A 23 -0.02 2.05 2.31
C TYR A 23 -0.16 0.80 1.44
N ARG A 24 -1.36 0.22 1.47
CA ARG A 24 -1.87 -0.83 0.58
C ARG A 24 -3.21 -0.38 0.00
N LYS A 25 -3.23 -0.16 -1.31
CA LYS A 25 -4.41 0.26 -2.07
C LYS A 25 -5.03 -0.96 -2.74
N SER A 26 -6.33 -1.15 -2.58
CA SER A 26 -7.10 -2.23 -3.20
C SER A 26 -8.46 -1.75 -3.68
N ARG A 27 -9.12 -2.51 -4.57
CA ARG A 27 -10.54 -2.32 -4.84
C ARG A 27 -11.33 -2.43 -3.53
N ARG A 28 -12.22 -1.46 -3.30
CA ARG A 28 -13.10 -1.42 -2.12
C ARG A 28 -14.12 -2.55 -2.13
N HIS A 29 -14.69 -2.81 -3.31
CA HIS A 29 -15.69 -3.86 -3.52
C HIS A 29 -15.08 -5.14 -4.08
N PRO A 30 -15.65 -6.33 -3.78
CA PRO A 30 -15.18 -7.59 -4.33
C PRO A 30 -15.19 -7.60 -5.87
N PRO A 31 -14.18 -8.23 -6.52
CA PRO A 31 -12.98 -8.78 -5.92
C PRO A 31 -12.00 -7.67 -5.47
N LYS A 32 -11.54 -7.75 -4.21
CA LYS A 32 -10.67 -6.75 -3.54
C LYS A 32 -9.20 -6.85 -4.01
N MET A 33 -8.99 -6.73 -5.31
CA MET A 33 -7.67 -6.79 -5.93
C MET A 33 -6.77 -5.67 -5.40
N VAL A 34 -5.51 -6.00 -5.09
CA VAL A 34 -4.48 -5.01 -4.75
C VAL A 34 -4.10 -4.24 -6.01
N LEU A 35 -4.15 -2.91 -5.93
CA LEU A 35 -3.87 -2.00 -7.04
C LEU A 35 -2.53 -1.27 -6.85
N GLY A 36 -1.99 -1.28 -5.64
CA GLY A 36 -0.64 -0.83 -5.41
C GLY A 36 -0.29 -0.75 -3.93
N ARG A 37 1.00 -0.59 -3.68
CA ARG A 37 1.58 -0.40 -2.35
C ARG A 37 2.68 0.65 -2.45
N GLY A 38 2.94 1.38 -1.36
CA GLY A 38 4.02 2.37 -1.32
C GLY A 38 4.12 3.08 0.01
N CYS A 39 4.79 4.24 0.00
CA CYS A 39 5.00 5.12 1.16
C CYS A 39 3.87 6.14 1.31
N GLY A 40 3.67 6.63 2.54
CA GLY A 40 2.63 7.57 2.93
C GLY A 40 1.28 6.89 3.25
N CYS A 41 0.24 7.71 3.32
CA CYS A 41 -1.13 7.27 3.54
C CYS A 41 -2.09 8.10 2.66
N PRO A 42 -2.26 7.75 1.37
CA PRO A 42 -3.12 8.49 0.47
C PRO A 42 -4.61 8.30 0.84
N PRO A 43 -5.48 9.25 0.51
CA PRO A 43 -6.92 9.09 0.70
C PRO A 43 -7.47 7.94 -0.15
N GLY A 44 -8.45 7.22 0.39
CA GLY A 44 -9.28 6.29 -0.36
C GLY A 44 -10.48 6.99 -1.02
N ASP A 45 -11.24 6.23 -1.81
CA ASP A 45 -12.50 6.66 -2.42
C ASP A 45 -13.50 5.49 -2.50
N ASP A 46 -14.67 5.72 -3.12
CA ASP A 46 -15.71 4.69 -3.22
C ASP A 46 -15.28 3.44 -4.01
N TYR A 47 -14.27 3.55 -4.87
CA TYR A 47 -13.68 2.44 -5.61
C TYR A 47 -12.43 1.88 -4.94
N LEU A 48 -11.76 2.67 -4.10
CA LEU A 48 -10.41 2.42 -3.59
C LEU A 48 -10.36 2.38 -2.06
N GLU A 49 -10.14 1.19 -1.51
CA GLU A 49 -9.80 1.00 -0.10
C GLU A 49 -8.30 1.17 0.10
N VAL A 50 -7.88 2.07 1.00
CA VAL A 50 -6.48 2.27 1.39
C VAL A 50 -6.31 1.88 2.84
N LYS A 51 -5.38 0.95 3.12
CA LYS A 51 -4.94 0.60 4.47
C LYS A 51 -3.54 1.12 4.70
N CYS A 52 -3.34 1.86 5.78
CA CYS A 52 -2.05 2.44 6.16
C CYS A 52 -1.51 1.80 7.43
N CYS A 53 -0.19 1.71 7.55
CA CYS A 53 0.49 1.12 8.70
C CYS A 53 1.90 1.72 8.83
N THR A 54 2.44 1.83 10.04
CA THR A 54 3.78 2.40 10.29
C THR A 54 4.80 1.36 10.75
N SER A 55 4.33 0.30 11.40
CA SER A 55 5.13 -0.80 11.95
C SER A 55 4.30 -2.10 11.93
N PRO A 56 4.92 -3.30 11.82
CA PRO A 56 6.35 -3.52 11.55
C PRO A 56 6.75 -3.16 10.12
N ASP A 57 8.05 -3.26 9.79
CA ASP A 57 8.48 -3.22 8.39
C ASP A 57 7.70 -4.26 7.57
N LYS A 58 7.39 -3.92 6.32
CA LYS A 58 6.59 -4.70 5.35
C LYS A 58 5.13 -4.89 5.77
N CYS A 59 4.61 -4.07 6.69
CA CYS A 59 3.22 -4.15 7.17
C CYS A 59 2.15 -3.98 6.08
N ASN A 60 2.48 -3.43 4.92
CA ASN A 60 1.53 -3.20 3.83
C ASN A 60 1.37 -4.39 2.87
N TYR A 61 1.70 -5.60 3.29
CA TYR A 61 1.46 -6.83 2.52
C TYR A 61 -0.02 -6.99 2.14
#